data_AF-A0A923QLR9-F1
#
_entry.id   AF-A0A923QLR9-F1
#
_cell.length_a   1.000
_cell.length_b   1.000
_cell.length_c   1.000
_cell.angle_alpha   90.00
_cell.angle_beta   90.00
_cell.angle_gamma   90.00
#
_symmetry.space_group_name_H-M   'P 1'
#
loop_
_entity.id
_entity.type
_entity.pdbx_description
1 polymer ?
#
loop_
_entity_poly.entity_id
_entity_poly.type
_entity_poly.pdbx_seq_one_letter_code
_entity_poly.pdbx_strand_id
1 'polypeptide(L)'
;MRRDQVVLKMQKETDARVLVVDSDERTAALLMEEMREQGIAPVTHTRAGLAVTSAVQRDQPDVVLYDHHFERPDDLLSCISVRLASPHA
;
A
#
# COMPACT_ATOMS: atom_id res chain seq x y z
N MET A 1 39.83 10.43 -12.12
CA MET A 1 38.81 9.39 -12.39
C MET A 1 37.60 9.71 -11.51
N ARG A 2 36.58 10.37 -12.08
CA ARG A 2 35.36 10.78 -11.36
C ARG A 2 34.43 9.57 -11.28
N ARG A 3 33.97 9.22 -10.09
CA ARG A 3 32.90 8.25 -9.89
C ARG A 3 31.60 8.97 -10.22
N ASP A 4 30.99 8.63 -11.34
CA ASP A 4 29.63 9.05 -11.66
C ASP A 4 28.69 8.37 -10.66
N GLN A 5 28.20 9.12 -9.67
CA GLN A 5 27.08 8.70 -8.86
C GLN A 5 25.85 8.60 -9.76
N VAL A 6 25.35 7.39 -9.94
CA VAL A 6 24.01 7.17 -10.49
C VAL A 6 23.02 7.64 -9.43
N VAL A 7 22.63 8.92 -9.51
CA VAL A 7 21.49 9.44 -8.76
C VAL A 7 20.24 8.90 -9.46
N LEU A 8 19.63 7.86 -8.90
CA LEU A 8 18.27 7.48 -9.22
C LEU A 8 17.39 8.69 -8.85
N LYS A 9 17.02 9.50 -9.86
CA LYS A 9 15.99 10.53 -9.70
C LYS A 9 14.68 9.81 -9.41
N MET A 10 14.31 9.71 -8.14
CA MET A 10 12.95 9.34 -7.75
C MET A 10 12.01 10.41 -8.31
N GLN A 11 11.14 9.96 -9.21
CA GLN A 11 10.25 10.84 -9.96
C GLN A 11 9.02 11.19 -9.12
N LYS A 12 8.79 12.49 -8.98
CA LYS A 12 7.52 13.21 -8.78
C LYS A 12 6.72 12.82 -7.52
N GLU A 13 6.55 13.80 -6.62
CA GLU A 13 5.47 13.79 -5.61
C GLU A 13 4.16 13.36 -6.29
N THR A 14 3.53 12.34 -5.74
CA THR A 14 2.31 11.76 -6.28
C THR A 14 1.19 11.97 -5.28
N ASP A 15 0.07 12.54 -5.75
CA ASP A 15 -1.16 12.67 -4.96
C ASP A 15 -1.93 11.34 -4.86
N ALA A 16 -1.32 10.23 -5.29
CA ALA A 16 -1.93 8.91 -5.22
C ALA A 16 -2.22 8.54 -3.76
N ARG A 17 -3.49 8.20 -3.51
CA ARG A 17 -3.96 7.73 -2.21
C ARG A 17 -3.60 6.25 -2.07
N VAL A 18 -2.70 5.95 -1.15
CA VAL A 18 -2.21 4.58 -0.94
C VAL A 18 -2.87 3.97 0.30
N LEU A 19 -3.45 2.77 0.14
CA LEU A 19 -3.89 1.93 1.26
C LEU A 19 -2.92 0.77 1.45
N VAL A 20 -2.27 0.71 2.61
CA VAL A 20 -1.46 -0.43 3.04
C VAL A 20 -2.33 -1.43 3.80
N VAL A 21 -2.33 -2.68 3.37
CA VAL A 21 -3.00 -3.79 4.03
C VAL A 21 -1.95 -4.74 4.58
N ASP A 22 -1.78 -4.73 5.89
CA ASP A 22 -0.76 -5.55 6.57
C ASP A 22 -1.25 -5.91 7.98
N SER A 23 -1.06 -7.17 8.38
CA SER A 23 -1.45 -7.66 9.69
C SER A 23 -0.45 -7.28 10.79
N ASP A 24 0.80 -6.98 10.43
CA ASP A 24 1.83 -6.50 11.33
C ASP A 24 1.86 -4.96 11.34
N GLU A 25 1.36 -4.37 12.42
CA GLU A 25 1.30 -2.91 12.57
C GLU A 25 2.68 -2.24 12.59
N ARG A 26 3.72 -2.96 13.01
CA ARG A 26 5.08 -2.42 13.06
C ARG A 26 5.67 -2.34 11.65
N THR A 27 5.52 -3.39 10.86
CA THR A 27 5.94 -3.41 9.46
C THR A 27 5.19 -2.35 8.66
N ALA A 28 3.87 -2.27 8.84
CA ALA A 28 3.04 -1.24 8.22
C ALA A 28 3.50 0.18 8.58
N ALA A 29 3.77 0.46 9.86
CA ALA A 29 4.19 1.78 10.31
C ALA A 29 5.53 2.21 9.66
N LEU A 30 6.51 1.30 9.60
CA LEU A 30 7.81 1.56 8.97
C LEU A 30 7.65 1.83 7.47
N LEU A 31 6.82 1.04 6.78
CA LEU A 31 6.57 1.22 5.35
C LEU A 31 5.87 2.57 5.07
N MET A 32 4.90 2.95 5.90
CA MET A 32 4.19 4.22 5.77
C MET A 32 5.09 5.43 6.05
N GLU A 33 6.02 5.31 7.00
CA GLU A 33 7.03 6.35 7.28
C GLU A 33 7.92 6.55 6.06
N GLU A 34 8.51 5.47 5.52
CA GLU A 34 9.34 5.53 4.32
C GLU A 34 8.58 6.13 3.13
N MET A 35 7.34 5.71 2.87
CA MET A 35 6.53 6.29 1.78
C MET A 35 6.35 7.80 1.90
N ARG A 36 6.09 8.29 3.12
CA ARG A 36 5.93 9.72 3.38
C ARG A 36 7.24 10.47 3.19
N GLU A 37 8.36 9.91 3.65
CA GLU A 37 9.70 10.47 3.42
C GLU A 37 10.03 10.57 1.92
N GLN A 38 9.51 9.65 1.11
CA GLN A 38 9.62 9.66 -0.35
C GLN A 38 8.58 10.55 -1.06
N GLY A 39 7.76 11.32 -0.32
CA GLY A 39 6.77 12.23 -0.89
C GLY A 39 5.51 11.55 -1.43
N ILE A 40 5.23 10.31 -0.99
CA ILE A 40 3.98 9.60 -1.28
C ILE A 40 2.99 9.91 -0.15
N ALA A 41 1.96 10.69 -0.47
CA ALA A 41 0.89 11.02 0.48
C ALA A 41 -0.41 11.32 -0.30
N PRO A 42 -1.59 10.93 0.23
CA PRO A 42 -1.81 10.35 1.56
C PRO A 42 -1.65 8.83 1.61
N VAL A 43 -1.19 8.31 2.76
CA VAL A 43 -1.04 6.87 3.03
C VAL A 43 -1.86 6.48 4.26
N THR A 44 -2.76 5.51 4.11
CA THR A 44 -3.61 4.93 5.15
C THR A 44 -3.30 3.44 5.35
N HIS A 45 -3.65 2.88 6.51
CA HIS A 45 -3.43 1.47 6.82
C HIS A 45 -4.70 0.79 7.33
N THR A 46 -4.83 -0.49 7.01
CA THR A 46 -5.80 -1.39 7.63
C THR A 46 -5.20 -2.79 7.76
N ARG A 47 -5.72 -3.59 8.69
CA ARG A 47 -5.33 -5.00 8.81
C ARG A 47 -6.01 -5.84 7.73
N ALA A 48 -5.38 -6.95 7.35
CA ALA A 48 -5.96 -7.93 6.43
C ALA A 48 -7.34 -8.46 6.90
N GLY A 49 -8.14 -8.93 5.95
CA GLY A 49 -9.45 -9.53 6.21
C GLY A 49 -10.64 -8.61 5.90
N LEU A 50 -11.75 -8.78 6.63
CA LEU A 50 -13.04 -8.16 6.32
C LEU A 50 -13.02 -6.62 6.35
N ALA A 51 -12.09 -6.01 7.08
CA ALA A 51 -11.95 -4.56 7.20
C ALA A 51 -11.46 -3.92 5.90
N VAL A 52 -10.79 -4.67 5.03
CA VAL A 52 -10.16 -4.17 3.80
C VAL A 52 -11.20 -3.61 2.83
N THR A 53 -12.31 -4.32 2.62
CA THR A 53 -13.38 -3.86 1.72
C THR A 53 -13.96 -2.53 2.17
N SER A 54 -14.24 -2.39 3.47
CA SER A 54 -14.75 -1.14 4.05
C SER A 54 -13.72 0.00 3.97
N ALA A 55 -12.44 -0.31 4.12
CA ALA A 55 -11.36 0.68 3.96
C ALA A 55 -11.23 1.15 2.51
N VAL A 56 -11.26 0.23 1.54
CA VAL A 56 -11.23 0.57 0.11
C VAL A 56 -12.43 1.44 -0.28
N GLN A 57 -13.63 1.11 0.18
CA GLN A 57 -14.83 1.91 -0.12
C GLN A 57 -14.80 3.31 0.51
N ARG A 58 -14.30 3.41 1.75
CA ARG A 58 -14.24 4.67 2.50
C ARG A 58 -13.14 5.58 1.99
N ASP A 59 -11.93 5.05 1.81
CA ASP A 59 -10.74 5.85 1.55
C ASP A 59 -10.51 6.03 0.03
N GLN A 60 -11.17 5.20 -0.79
CA GLN A 60 -11.05 5.16 -2.26
C GLN A 60 -9.59 5.25 -2.72
N PRO A 61 -8.71 4.33 -2.29
CA PRO A 61 -7.31 4.39 -2.65
C PRO A 61 -7.13 4.22 -4.17
N ASP A 62 -6.13 4.91 -4.71
CA ASP A 62 -5.68 4.76 -6.09
C ASP A 62 -4.72 3.57 -6.23
N VAL A 63 -4.06 3.19 -5.12
CA VAL A 63 -3.17 2.03 -5.03
C VAL A 63 -3.42 1.28 -3.72
N VAL A 64 -3.56 -0.04 -3.79
CA VAL A 64 -3.61 -0.92 -2.62
C VAL A 64 -2.34 -1.76 -2.56
N LEU A 65 -1.56 -1.61 -1.49
CA LEU A 65 -0.39 -2.44 -1.21
C LEU A 65 -0.78 -3.49 -0.18
N TYR A 66 -0.85 -4.75 -0.61
CA TYR A 66 -1.31 -5.85 0.20
C TYR A 66 -0.12 -6.74 0.57
N ASP A 67 0.25 -6.78 1.85
CA ASP A 67 1.16 -7.80 2.34
C ASP A 67 0.38 -9.11 2.49
N HIS A 68 0.77 -10.10 1.68
CA HIS A 68 0.12 -11.40 1.68
C HIS A 68 1.00 -12.38 2.44
N HIS A 69 0.45 -12.99 3.48
CA HIS A 69 1.10 -14.13 4.10
C HIS A 69 0.46 -15.39 3.53
N PHE A 70 1.17 -16.09 2.63
CA PHE A 70 0.72 -17.35 2.02
C PHE A 70 0.31 -18.44 3.02
N GLU A 71 0.64 -18.28 4.30
CA GLU A 71 0.28 -19.20 5.37
C GLU A 71 -1.21 -19.12 5.76
N ARG A 72 -1.99 -18.16 5.24
CA ARG A 72 -3.43 -18.01 5.54
C ARG A 72 -4.28 -18.07 4.27
N PRO A 73 -5.20 -19.06 4.15
CA PRO A 73 -6.06 -19.22 2.97
C PRO A 73 -6.92 -17.99 2.65
N ASP A 74 -7.28 -17.22 3.69
CA ASP A 74 -8.20 -16.09 3.59
C ASP A 74 -7.57 -14.85 2.90
N ASP A 75 -6.24 -14.79 2.78
CA ASP A 75 -5.52 -13.65 2.20
C ASP A 75 -5.64 -13.56 0.67
N LEU A 76 -6.00 -14.64 -0.02
CA LEU A 76 -6.32 -14.58 -1.45
C LEU A 76 -7.77 -14.10 -1.68
N LEU A 77 -8.68 -14.43 -0.78
CA LEU A 77 -10.09 -14.02 -0.86
C LEU A 77 -10.24 -12.51 -0.61
N SER A 78 -9.41 -11.93 0.25
CA SER A 78 -9.35 -10.47 0.46
C SER A 78 -8.86 -9.73 -0.80
N CYS A 79 -7.83 -10.22 -1.48
CA CYS A 79 -7.37 -9.65 -2.77
C CYS A 79 -8.47 -9.65 -3.84
N ILE A 80 -9.22 -10.75 -3.96
CA ILE A 80 -10.38 -10.82 -4.86
C ILE A 80 -11.45 -9.80 -4.45
N SER A 81 -11.72 -9.68 -3.15
CA SER A 81 -12.71 -8.73 -2.63
C SER A 81 -12.33 -7.27 -2.91
N VAL A 82 -11.04 -6.92 -2.79
CA VAL A 82 -10.52 -5.61 -3.18
C VAL A 82 -10.75 -5.34 -4.67
N ARG A 83 -10.38 -6.29 -5.53
CA ARG A 83 -10.53 -6.16 -6.98
C ARG A 83 -11.99 -6.00 -7.41
N LEU A 84 -12.90 -6.69 -6.73
CA LEU A 84 -14.35 -6.56 -6.96
C LEU A 84 -14.89 -5.22 -6.46
N ALA A 85 -14.39 -4.71 -5.34
CA ALA A 85 -14.82 -3.45 -4.76
C ALA A 85 -14.24 -2.21 -5.46
N SER A 86 -13.05 -2.32 -6.07
CA SER A 86 -12.39 -1.26 -6.81
C SER A 86 -11.69 -1.82 -8.06
N PRO A 87 -12.40 -1.90 -9.22
CA PRO A 87 -11.86 -2.48 -10.45
C PRO A 87 -10.72 -1.66 -11.10
N HIS A 88 -10.53 -0.43 -10.63
CA HIS A 88 -9.58 0.53 -11.17
C HIS A 88 -8.40 0.84 -10.22
N ALA A 89 -8.42 0.27 -9.02
CA ALA A 89 -7.24 0.17 -8.17
C ALA A 89 -6.33 -0.99 -8.61
#